data_AF-A0A925J0B0-F1
#
_entry.id   AF-A0A925J0B0-F1
#
_cell.length_a   1.000
_cell.length_b   1.000
_cell.length_c   1.000
_cell.angle_alpha   90.00
_cell.angle_beta   90.00
_cell.angle_gamma   90.00
#
_symmetry.space_group_name_H-M   'P 1'
#
loop_
_entity.id
_entity.type
_entity.pdbx_description
1 polymer ?
#
loop_
_entity_poly.entity_id
_entity_poly.type
_entity_poly.pdbx_seq_one_letter_code
_entity_poly.pdbx_strand_id
1 'polypeptide(L)'
;LTEAVFTPAVLEPLRVYAQNPAASTAGFPPLTQALQALDSPLTETLTLHHLREGDIFRFHQRTFVRGPLRRTRVLCIEQATGRRYTVPAHASIEQAEGHE
;
A
#
# COMPACT_ATOMS: atom_id res chain seq x y z
N LEU A 1 -15.45 23.18 -9.97
CA LEU A 1 -15.81 21.99 -9.17
C LEU A 1 -17.29 21.71 -9.41
N THR A 2 -17.61 20.65 -10.15
CA THR A 2 -18.97 20.36 -10.66
C THR A 2 -19.34 18.90 -10.40
N GLU A 3 -20.63 18.66 -10.19
CA GLU A 3 -21.21 17.32 -10.00
C GLU A 3 -21.11 16.43 -11.25
N ALA A 4 -20.88 17.01 -12.42
CA ALA A 4 -20.62 16.28 -13.66
C ALA A 4 -19.28 15.51 -13.66
N VAL A 5 -18.36 15.83 -12.74
CA VAL A 5 -16.99 15.27 -12.70
C VAL A 5 -16.72 14.53 -11.39
N PHE A 6 -17.32 14.96 -10.27
CA PHE A 6 -17.06 14.39 -8.95
C PHE A 6 -18.35 13.86 -8.33
N THR A 7 -18.26 12.71 -7.65
CA THR A 7 -19.35 12.22 -6.81
C THR A 7 -19.61 13.21 -5.67
N PRO A 8 -20.86 13.33 -5.17
CA PRO A 8 -21.19 14.24 -4.07
C PRO A 8 -20.30 14.01 -2.83
N ALA A 9 -19.97 12.75 -2.55
CA ALA A 9 -19.11 12.34 -1.43
C ALA A 9 -17.69 12.94 -1.48
N VAL A 10 -17.13 13.18 -2.67
CA VAL A 10 -15.80 13.84 -2.83
C VAL A 10 -15.95 15.34 -3.06
N LEU A 11 -17.02 15.76 -3.74
CA LEU A 11 -17.20 17.16 -4.14
C LEU A 11 -17.28 18.11 -2.95
N GLU A 12 -18.03 17.74 -1.90
CA GLU A 12 -18.14 18.57 -0.70
C GLU A 12 -16.80 18.80 0.03
N PRO A 13 -16.06 17.75 0.46
CA PRO A 13 -14.78 17.97 1.11
C PRO A 13 -13.73 18.61 0.19
N LEU A 14 -13.79 18.37 -1.12
CA LEU A 14 -12.90 19.00 -2.09
C LEU A 14 -13.15 20.51 -2.21
N ARG A 15 -14.42 20.96 -2.16
CA ARG A 15 -14.76 22.39 -2.16
C ARG A 15 -14.23 23.10 -0.91
N VAL A 16 -14.29 22.45 0.25
CA VAL A 16 -13.75 22.99 1.51
C VAL A 16 -12.23 23.06 1.44
N TYR A 17 -11.57 21.98 1.02
CA TYR A 17 -10.11 21.94 0.89
C TYR A 17 -9.58 22.99 -0.09
N ALA A 18 -10.26 23.19 -1.23
CA ALA A 18 -9.83 24.12 -2.27
C ALA A 18 -9.82 25.60 -1.82
N GLN A 19 -10.52 25.94 -0.74
CA GLN A 19 -10.52 27.31 -0.20
C GLN A 19 -9.23 27.64 0.56
N ASN A 20 -8.59 26.64 1.18
CA ASN A 20 -7.32 26.80 1.89
C ASN A 20 -6.52 25.50 1.84
N PRO A 21 -5.90 25.18 0.69
CA PRO A 21 -5.26 23.90 0.48
C PRO A 21 -3.96 23.79 1.28
N ALA A 22 -3.75 22.63 1.91
CA ALA A 22 -2.46 22.28 2.47
C ALA A 22 -1.48 21.85 1.35
N ALA A 23 -0.22 21.61 1.71
CA ALA A 23 0.77 21.06 0.79
C ALA A 23 0.41 19.65 0.29
N SER A 24 -0.44 18.91 1.02
CA SER A 24 -0.94 17.59 0.66
C SER A 24 -2.34 17.37 1.24
N THR A 25 -3.16 16.59 0.52
CA THR A 25 -4.49 16.18 0.97
C THR A 25 -4.44 15.36 2.27
N ALA A 26 -3.31 14.70 2.55
CA ALA A 26 -3.10 13.91 3.76
C ALA A 26 -3.27 14.73 5.07
N GLY A 27 -3.09 16.05 5.01
CA GLY A 27 -3.34 16.96 6.14
C GLY A 27 -4.81 17.34 6.35
N PHE A 28 -5.71 16.94 5.46
CA PHE A 28 -7.14 17.22 5.51
C PHE A 28 -7.95 15.91 5.50
N PRO A 29 -8.26 15.35 6.69
CA PRO A 29 -8.90 14.05 6.82
C PRO A 29 -10.21 13.88 6.03
N PRO A 30 -11.13 14.86 5.98
CA PRO A 30 -12.41 14.68 5.28
C PRO A 30 -12.25 14.35 3.79
N LEU A 31 -11.31 15.00 3.10
CA LEU A 31 -11.04 14.72 1.68
C LEU A 31 -10.26 13.41 1.51
N THR A 32 -9.29 13.14 2.38
CA THR A 32 -8.51 11.90 2.32
C THR A 32 -9.41 10.67 2.46
N GLN A 33 -10.33 10.68 3.42
CA GLN A 33 -11.27 9.58 3.64
C GLN A 33 -12.25 9.41 2.47
N ALA A 34 -12.77 10.51 1.92
CA ALA A 34 -13.67 10.47 0.77
C ALA A 34 -12.98 9.88 -0.47
N LEU A 35 -11.70 10.18 -0.68
CA LEU A 35 -10.89 9.60 -1.75
C LEU A 35 -10.60 8.11 -1.49
N GLN A 36 -10.20 7.74 -0.27
CA GLN A 36 -9.95 6.35 0.12
C GLN A 36 -11.18 5.45 -0.01
N ALA A 37 -12.38 5.97 0.21
CA ALA A 37 -13.62 5.22 0.03
C ALA A 37 -13.93 4.92 -1.45
N LEU A 38 -13.40 5.72 -2.38
CA LEU A 38 -13.48 5.47 -3.82
C LEU A 38 -12.35 4.59 -4.32
N ASP A 39 -11.22 4.55 -3.61
CA ASP A 39 -10.22 3.50 -3.75
C ASP A 39 -10.84 2.19 -3.25
N SER A 40 -11.74 1.63 -4.08
CA SER A 40 -12.25 0.26 -3.94
C SER A 40 -11.06 -0.64 -3.58
N PRO A 41 -11.18 -1.59 -2.63
CA PRO A 41 -10.10 -2.54 -2.38
C PRO A 41 -9.96 -3.41 -3.64
N LEU A 42 -9.18 -2.94 -4.62
CA LEU A 42 -9.12 -3.58 -5.94
C LEU A 42 -8.51 -4.98 -5.84
N THR A 43 -7.88 -5.29 -4.72
CA THR A 43 -7.49 -6.61 -4.27
C THR A 43 -7.23 -6.44 -2.77
N GLU A 44 -7.48 -7.45 -1.94
CA GLU A 44 -6.83 -7.50 -0.64
C GLU A 44 -5.31 -7.52 -0.91
N THR A 45 -4.68 -6.34 -0.99
CA THR A 45 -3.26 -6.24 -1.29
C THR A 45 -2.52 -6.86 -0.11
N LEU A 46 -2.11 -8.10 -0.28
CA LEU A 46 -1.35 -8.81 0.71
C LEU A 46 -0.07 -7.99 0.98
N THR A 47 0.15 -7.67 2.24
CA THR A 47 1.33 -6.93 2.66
C THR A 47 2.36 -7.88 3.22
N LEU A 48 3.62 -7.49 3.11
CA LEU A 48 4.74 -8.26 3.65
C LEU A 48 4.65 -8.53 5.17
N HIS A 49 3.90 -7.69 5.89
CA HIS A 49 3.61 -7.87 7.31
C HIS A 49 2.82 -9.16 7.59
N HIS A 50 1.90 -9.55 6.71
CA HIS A 50 1.01 -10.70 6.90
C HIS A 50 1.65 -12.06 6.59
N LEU A 51 2.78 -12.07 5.91
CA LEU A 51 3.55 -13.28 5.63
C LEU A 51 4.27 -13.78 6.89
N ARG A 52 4.57 -15.07 6.97
CA ARG A 52 5.40 -15.71 8.01
C ARG A 52 6.87 -15.70 7.61
N GLU A 53 7.75 -15.87 8.57
CA GLU A 53 9.18 -16.06 8.26
C GLU A 53 9.35 -17.37 7.49
N GLY A 54 10.11 -17.34 6.40
CA GLY A 54 10.25 -18.45 5.46
C GLY A 54 9.31 -18.37 4.26
N ASP A 55 8.23 -17.59 4.31
CA ASP A 55 7.29 -17.47 3.19
C ASP A 55 7.97 -16.85 1.97
N ILE A 56 7.58 -17.35 0.80
CA ILE A 56 8.06 -16.88 -0.49
C ILE A 56 7.05 -15.87 -1.04
N PHE A 57 7.56 -14.76 -1.58
CA PHE A 57 6.73 -13.74 -2.21
C PHE A 57 7.43 -13.11 -3.40
N ARG A 58 6.64 -12.50 -4.28
CA ARG A 58 7.14 -11.71 -5.41
C ARG A 58 6.99 -10.22 -5.10
N PHE A 59 8.03 -9.47 -5.43
CA PHE A 59 8.06 -8.02 -5.27
C PHE A 59 8.90 -7.42 -6.41
N HIS A 60 8.32 -6.49 -7.17
CA HIS A 60 8.95 -5.93 -8.38
C HIS A 60 9.55 -7.00 -9.31
N GLN A 61 8.75 -8.04 -9.64
CA GLN A 61 9.14 -9.13 -10.55
C GLN A 61 10.30 -10.01 -10.05
N ARG A 62 10.72 -9.86 -8.78
CA ARG A 62 11.77 -10.67 -8.15
C ARG A 62 11.17 -11.50 -7.02
N THR A 63 11.74 -12.68 -6.80
CA THR A 63 11.28 -13.62 -5.75
C THR A 63 12.14 -13.49 -4.50
N PHE A 64 11.49 -13.37 -3.36
CA PHE A 64 12.13 -13.21 -2.05
C PHE A 64 11.62 -14.23 -1.06
N VAL A 65 12.45 -14.52 -0.07
CA VAL A 65 12.07 -15.22 1.16
C VAL A 65 11.97 -14.19 2.27
N ARG A 66 10.84 -14.18 2.99
CA ARG A 66 10.64 -13.32 4.16
C ARG A 66 11.49 -13.81 5.32
N GLY A 67 12.28 -12.91 5.89
CA GLY A 67 12.98 -13.08 7.16
C GLY A 67 12.36 -12.23 8.27
N PRO A 68 13.12 -11.91 9.33
CA PRO A 68 12.59 -11.26 10.52
C PRO A 68 12.17 -9.80 10.30
N LEU A 69 11.09 -9.42 10.98
CA LEU A 69 10.68 -8.03 11.14
C LEU A 69 11.62 -7.29 12.11
N ARG A 70 12.12 -6.13 11.69
CA ARG A 70 12.95 -5.21 12.45
C ARG A 70 12.29 -3.84 12.50
N ARG A 71 11.60 -3.54 13.61
CA ARG A 71 10.74 -2.37 13.78
C ARG A 71 9.65 -2.30 12.69
N THR A 72 9.88 -1.55 11.63
CA THR A 72 8.93 -1.32 10.52
C THR A 72 9.40 -1.91 9.19
N ARG A 73 10.55 -2.60 9.18
CA ARG A 73 11.19 -3.16 7.98
C ARG A 73 11.39 -4.66 8.14
N VAL A 74 11.18 -5.43 7.08
CA VAL A 74 11.38 -6.89 7.04
C VAL A 74 12.66 -7.20 6.29
N LEU A 75 13.51 -8.07 6.86
CA LEU A 75 14.68 -8.60 6.15
C LEU A 75 14.20 -9.57 5.08
N CYS A 76 14.58 -9.36 3.83
CA CYS A 76 14.18 -10.19 2.70
C CYS A 76 15.43 -10.71 1.99
N ILE A 77 15.43 -11.98 1.59
CA ILE A 77 16.54 -12.58 0.84
C ILE A 77 16.04 -12.87 -0.57
N GLU A 78 16.67 -12.28 -1.58
CA GLU A 78 16.34 -12.60 -2.97
C GLU A 78 16.83 -14.00 -3.32
N GLN A 79 15.96 -14.85 -3.87
CA GLN A 79 16.33 -16.23 -4.23
C GLN A 79 17.38 -16.31 -5.34
N ALA A 80 17.32 -15.42 -6.35
CA ALA A 80 18.20 -15.50 -7.51
C ALA A 80 19.66 -15.15 -7.19
N THR A 81 19.92 -14.27 -6.23
CA THR A 81 21.28 -13.75 -5.96
C THR A 81 21.74 -13.98 -4.52
N GLY A 82 20.86 -14.36 -3.60
CA GLY A 82 21.13 -14.46 -2.17
C GLY A 82 21.33 -13.10 -1.47
N ARG A 83 21.13 -11.97 -2.18
CA ARG A 83 21.28 -10.63 -1.60
C ARG A 83 20.18 -10.34 -0.58
N ARG A 84 20.55 -9.60 0.48
CA ARG A 84 19.67 -9.22 1.58
C ARG A 84 19.17 -7.78 1.40
N TYR A 85 17.87 -7.58 1.63
CA TYR A 85 17.18 -6.30 1.48
C TYR A 85 16.30 -6.01 2.70
N THR A 86 16.00 -4.74 2.97
CA THR A 86 15.08 -4.32 4.03
C THR A 86 13.87 -3.60 3.44
N VAL A 87 12.75 -4.30 3.37
CA VAL A 87 11.51 -3.82 2.71
C VAL A 87 10.53 -3.32 3.78
N PRO A 88 9.77 -2.22 3.57
CA PRO A 88 8.72 -1.81 4.51
C PRO A 88 7.72 -2.94 4.75
N ALA A 89 7.31 -3.14 6.01
CA ALA A 89 6.33 -4.18 6.34
C ALA A 89 4.96 -3.94 5.66
N HIS A 90 4.60 -2.67 5.43
CA HIS A 90 3.38 -2.29 4.72
C HIS A 90 3.49 -2.36 3.19
N ALA A 91 4.62 -2.82 2.64
CA ALA A 91 4.76 -2.96 1.20
C ALA A 91 3.80 -4.04 0.67
N SER A 92 3.05 -3.69 -0.38
CA SER A 92 2.21 -4.62 -1.12
C SER A 92 3.07 -5.62 -1.88
N ILE A 93 2.71 -6.90 -1.83
CA ILE A 93 3.44 -7.98 -2.47
C ILE A 93 2.50 -8.84 -3.32
N GLU A 94 3.08 -9.56 -4.26
CA GLU A 94 2.40 -10.58 -5.06
C GLU A 94 2.63 -11.94 -4.40
N GLN A 95 1.58 -12.74 -4.22
CA GLN A 95 1.74 -14.11 -3.72
C GLN A 95 2.58 -14.92 -4.71
N ALA A 96 3.64 -15.56 -4.22
CA ALA A 96 4.31 -16.58 -4.99
C ALA A 96 3.59 -17.90 -4.68
N GLU A 97 2.97 -18.51 -5.69
CA GLU A 97 2.35 -19.82 -5.55
C GLU A 97 3.41 -20.83 -5.10
N GLY A 98 3.31 -21.29 -3.85
CA GLY A 98 4.28 -22.17 -3.21
C GLY A 98 3.55 -23.27 -2.44
N HIS A 99 3.45 -24.40 -3.13
CA HIS A 99 2.94 -25.74 -2.78
C HIS A 99 2.99 -26.14 -1.29
N GLU A 100 1.90 -26.79 -0.86
CA GLU A 100 1.74 -27.56 0.39
C GLU A 100 2.87 -28.57 0.63
#